data_AF-A0A848X881-F1
#
_entry.id   AF-A0A848X881-F1
#
_cell.length_a   1.000
_cell.length_b   1.000
_cell.length_c   1.000
_cell.angle_alpha   90.00
_cell.angle_beta   90.00
_cell.angle_gamma   90.00
#
_symmetry.space_group_name_H-M   'P 1'
#
loop_
_entity.id
_entity.type
_entity.pdbx_description
1 polymer ?
#
loop_
_entity_poly.entity_id
_entity_poly.type
_entity_poly.pdbx_seq_one_letter_code
_entity_poly.pdbx_strand_id
1 'polypeptide(L)'
;MEAPPPPPAPASAAIAAPMLDDEPKFVDAYLHGPLDSIYNVEYQRLEELCRGQPEACWAQNLDSTAVPLARYWRGAGDDEPAGWLSARLRTQGRWPYAALVAQGDDAAAVTLIEDVGDWGYGMTVPIRQVQGDRFQPWFLAEMGVWLSLDGGRGFSVLEGPFGLTGRLWYFQHLEAAGAVGESSIVPAGVYMVLGVENGQVRFRAEIPQDMPCGEDVDSVPTVEVEILEVPVEALLDEAGRPRVDVAYGKGC
;
A
#
# COMPACT_ATOMS: atom_id res chain seq x y z
N MET A 1 55.36 20.09 -20.47
CA MET A 1 54.78 18.75 -20.67
C MET A 1 53.59 18.67 -19.74
N GLU A 2 52.41 18.99 -20.25
CA GLU A 2 51.15 18.85 -19.50
C GLU A 2 50.79 17.37 -19.40
N ALA A 3 50.35 16.95 -18.21
CA ALA A 3 49.87 15.59 -17.99
C ALA A 3 48.57 15.36 -18.79
N PRO A 4 48.40 14.18 -19.39
CA PRO A 4 47.17 13.86 -20.10
C PRO A 4 45.97 13.85 -19.12
N PRO A 5 44.77 14.27 -19.57
CA PRO A 5 43.59 14.27 -18.72
C PRO A 5 43.24 12.84 -18.28
N PRO A 6 42.66 12.68 -17.08
CA PRO A 6 42.20 11.39 -16.61
C PRO A 6 41.12 10.82 -17.54
N PRO A 7 41.04 9.49 -17.70
CA PRO A 7 39.99 8.87 -18.50
C PRO A 7 38.60 9.21 -17.93
N PRO A 8 37.57 9.33 -18.77
CA PRO A 8 36.21 9.55 -18.31
C PRO A 8 35.77 8.41 -17.39
N ALA A 9 35.08 8.76 -16.31
CA ALA A 9 34.44 7.78 -15.44
C ALA A 9 33.52 6.88 -16.28
N PRO A 10 33.48 5.56 -16.02
CA PRO A 10 32.54 4.69 -16.71
C PRO A 10 31.13 5.22 -16.49
N ALA A 11 30.39 5.40 -17.59
CA ALA A 11 28.98 5.73 -17.52
C ALA A 11 28.31 4.69 -16.61
N SER A 12 27.69 5.17 -15.53
CA SER A 12 26.84 4.33 -14.69
C SER A 12 25.78 3.75 -15.63
N ALA A 13 25.89 2.46 -15.94
CA ALA A 13 24.87 1.76 -16.68
C ALA A 13 23.64 1.80 -15.79
N ALA A 14 22.70 2.70 -16.11
CA ALA A 14 21.34 2.59 -15.63
C ALA A 14 20.87 1.21 -16.09
N ILE A 15 20.91 0.25 -15.18
CA ILE A 15 20.18 -1.00 -15.32
C ILE A 15 18.73 -0.54 -15.36
N ALA A 16 18.18 -0.39 -16.57
CA ALA A 16 16.76 -0.20 -16.75
C ALA A 16 16.11 -1.41 -16.09
N ALA A 17 15.52 -1.20 -14.92
CA ALA A 17 14.72 -2.22 -14.27
C ALA A 17 13.61 -2.61 -15.28
N PRO A 18 13.29 -3.91 -15.41
CA PRO A 18 12.17 -4.32 -16.23
C PRO A 18 10.94 -3.56 -15.74
N MET A 19 10.39 -2.70 -16.60
CA MET A 19 9.07 -2.12 -16.36
C MET A 19 8.14 -3.31 -16.14
N LEU A 20 7.56 -3.39 -14.93
CA LEU A 20 6.36 -4.19 -14.73
C LEU A 20 5.36 -3.73 -15.80
N ASP A 21 4.56 -4.67 -16.32
CA ASP A 21 3.48 -4.40 -17.29
C ASP A 21 2.80 -3.05 -17.03
N ASP A 22 2.29 -2.38 -18.07
CA ASP A 22 1.64 -1.04 -18.02
C ASP A 22 0.45 -0.93 -17.02
N GLU A 23 0.14 -2.01 -16.30
CA GLU A 23 -0.84 -2.12 -15.24
C GLU A 23 -0.25 -1.78 -13.85
N PRO A 24 -0.99 -1.02 -13.02
CA PRO A 24 -0.74 -0.90 -11.57
C PRO A 24 -0.44 -2.24 -10.89
N LYS A 25 0.65 -2.30 -10.12
CA LYS A 25 1.00 -3.47 -9.31
C LYS A 25 0.93 -3.17 -7.82
N PHE A 26 0.59 -4.19 -7.04
CA PHE A 26 0.39 -4.10 -5.60
C PHE A 26 0.96 -5.33 -4.89
N VAL A 27 1.24 -5.19 -3.60
CA VAL A 27 1.44 -6.33 -2.69
C VAL A 27 0.44 -6.23 -1.55
N ASP A 28 -0.03 -7.37 -1.07
CA ASP A 28 -0.76 -7.43 0.19
C ASP A 28 0.24 -7.79 1.28
N ALA A 29 0.43 -6.86 2.20
CA ALA A 29 1.32 -7.01 3.34
C ALA A 29 0.54 -7.07 4.65
N TYR A 30 1.13 -7.63 5.68
CA TYR A 30 0.53 -7.81 7.00
C TYR A 30 1.49 -7.32 8.07
N LEU A 31 0.97 -6.56 9.04
CA LEU A 31 1.72 -6.17 10.22
C LEU A 31 1.42 -7.16 11.34
N HIS A 32 2.44 -7.87 11.82
CA HIS A 32 2.22 -9.01 12.72
C HIS A 32 1.61 -8.63 14.07
N GLY A 33 0.89 -9.60 14.66
CA GLY A 33 0.24 -9.53 15.98
C GLY A 33 1.08 -9.13 17.21
N PRO A 34 2.43 -9.14 17.21
CA PRO A 34 3.18 -8.46 18.27
C PRO A 34 2.85 -6.96 18.39
N LEU A 35 2.44 -6.30 17.31
CA LEU A 35 1.95 -4.91 17.38
C LEU A 35 0.60 -4.81 18.08
N ASP A 36 -0.34 -5.71 17.79
CA ASP A 36 -1.64 -5.77 18.50
C ASP A 36 -1.44 -5.94 20.00
N SER A 37 -0.47 -6.77 20.39
CA SER A 37 -0.14 -7.00 21.79
C SER A 37 0.39 -5.74 22.45
N ILE A 38 1.31 -5.02 21.79
CA ILE A 38 1.86 -3.75 22.29
C ILE A 38 0.77 -2.70 22.40
N TYR A 39 -0.10 -2.59 21.40
CA TYR A 39 -1.25 -1.69 21.40
C TYR A 39 -2.20 -1.97 22.57
N ASN A 40 -2.62 -3.22 22.73
CA ASN A 40 -3.61 -3.58 23.76
C ASN A 40 -3.06 -3.32 25.17
N VAL A 41 -1.79 -3.64 25.39
CA VAL A 41 -1.11 -3.33 26.66
C VAL A 41 -1.05 -1.82 26.89
N GLU A 42 -0.71 -1.06 25.86
CA GLU A 42 -0.59 0.40 25.95
C GLU A 42 -1.95 1.08 26.15
N TYR A 43 -2.98 0.61 25.44
CA TYR A 43 -4.35 1.08 25.61
C TYR A 43 -4.84 0.85 27.04
N GLN A 44 -4.68 -0.36 27.57
CA GLN A 44 -5.08 -0.69 28.95
C GLN A 44 -4.36 0.20 29.97
N ARG A 45 -3.05 0.40 29.79
CA ARG A 45 -2.26 1.29 30.64
C ARG A 45 -2.78 2.73 30.59
N LEU A 46 -3.06 3.25 29.41
CA LEU A 46 -3.59 4.61 29.23
C LEU A 46 -5.01 4.75 29.78
N GLU A 47 -5.85 3.73 29.63
CA GLU A 47 -7.21 3.71 30.17
C GLU A 47 -7.19 3.79 31.70
N GLU A 48 -6.29 3.05 32.35
CA GLU A 48 -6.10 3.11 33.80
C GLU A 48 -5.55 4.46 34.26
N LEU A 49 -4.51 4.97 33.58
CA LEU A 49 -3.81 6.20 33.95
C LEU A 49 -4.65 7.46 33.72
N CYS A 50 -5.37 7.52 32.59
CA CYS A 50 -6.13 8.69 32.15
C CYS A 50 -7.62 8.57 32.45
N ARG A 51 -8.04 7.63 33.32
CA ARG A 51 -9.44 7.46 33.70
C ARG A 51 -10.02 8.75 34.29
N GLY A 52 -11.10 9.23 33.69
CA GLY A 52 -11.76 10.49 34.10
C GLY A 52 -10.98 11.76 33.74
N GLN A 53 -9.87 11.67 33.02
CA GLN A 53 -9.06 12.80 32.58
C GLN A 53 -9.48 13.28 31.17
N PRO A 54 -9.10 14.52 30.79
CA PRO A 54 -9.24 15.01 29.42
C PRO A 54 -8.41 14.18 28.42
N GLU A 55 -8.81 14.23 27.15
CA GLU A 55 -8.14 13.48 26.07
C GLU A 55 -6.66 13.80 25.92
N ALA A 56 -6.25 15.04 26.24
CA ALA A 56 -4.84 15.46 26.22
C ALA A 56 -3.94 14.59 27.13
N CYS A 57 -4.49 13.93 28.15
CA CYS A 57 -3.74 12.99 28.99
C CYS A 57 -3.20 11.80 28.17
N TRP A 58 -3.98 11.29 27.21
CA TRP A 58 -3.60 10.14 26.38
C TRP A 58 -2.39 10.49 25.53
N ALA A 59 -2.45 11.59 24.78
CA ALA A 59 -1.35 12.04 23.92
C ALA A 59 -0.06 12.34 24.70
N GLN A 60 -0.17 12.86 25.93
CA GLN A 60 1.00 13.16 26.78
C GLN A 60 1.67 11.91 27.36
N ASN A 61 0.89 10.87 27.63
CA ASN A 61 1.40 9.68 28.30
C ASN A 61 1.65 8.51 27.36
N LEU A 62 1.24 8.59 26.09
CA LEU A 62 1.44 7.54 25.10
C LEU A 62 2.93 7.20 24.93
N ASP A 63 3.27 5.92 25.06
CA ASP A 63 4.54 5.39 24.65
C ASP A 63 4.62 5.38 23.12
N SER A 64 5.28 6.39 22.58
CA SER A 64 5.49 6.57 21.14
C SER A 64 6.82 5.96 20.67
N THR A 65 7.37 4.98 21.40
CA THR A 65 8.56 4.24 20.98
C THR A 65 8.29 3.53 19.66
N ALA A 66 9.20 3.66 18.70
CA ALA A 66 9.10 2.99 17.42
C ALA A 66 9.45 1.50 17.55
N VAL A 67 8.56 0.64 17.07
CA VAL A 67 8.70 -0.82 17.07
C VAL A 67 9.21 -1.26 15.69
N PRO A 68 10.40 -1.87 15.58
CA PRO A 68 10.96 -2.27 14.29
C PRO A 68 10.17 -3.43 13.67
N LEU A 69 9.83 -3.29 12.38
CA LEU A 69 9.01 -4.25 11.62
C LEU A 69 9.80 -4.94 10.51
N ALA A 70 10.52 -4.18 9.69
CA ALA A 70 11.31 -4.71 8.58
C ALA A 70 12.57 -3.90 8.36
N ARG A 71 13.60 -4.53 7.81
CA ARG A 71 14.74 -3.81 7.25
C ARG A 71 14.35 -3.21 5.91
N TYR A 72 14.97 -2.09 5.55
CA TYR A 72 14.84 -1.52 4.22
C TYR A 72 16.21 -1.19 3.63
N TRP A 73 16.28 -1.09 2.30
CA TRP A 73 17.48 -0.76 1.54
C TRP A 73 17.30 0.53 0.74
N ARG A 74 18.40 1.20 0.35
CA ARG A 74 18.36 2.41 -0.52
C ARG A 74 18.47 2.06 -2.01
N GLY A 75 18.88 0.83 -2.32
CA GLY A 75 18.93 0.26 -3.64
C GLY A 75 18.52 -1.22 -3.62
N ALA A 76 17.96 -1.70 -4.73
CA ALA A 76 17.59 -3.10 -4.88
C ALA A 76 18.80 -4.05 -4.82
N GLY A 77 19.98 -3.58 -5.25
CA GLY A 77 21.23 -4.35 -5.25
C GLY A 77 22.11 -4.15 -4.01
N ASP A 78 21.66 -3.39 -3.01
CA ASP A 78 22.46 -3.13 -1.82
C ASP A 78 22.54 -4.39 -0.94
N ASP A 79 23.75 -4.77 -0.52
CA ASP A 79 23.94 -5.95 0.33
C ASP A 79 23.47 -5.69 1.78
N GLU A 80 23.72 -4.48 2.29
CA GLU A 80 23.42 -4.11 3.68
C GLU A 80 22.18 -3.22 3.78
N PRO A 81 21.30 -3.42 4.79
CA PRO A 81 20.14 -2.59 4.99
C PRO A 81 20.52 -1.18 5.44
N ALA A 82 19.76 -0.18 5.00
CA ALA A 82 19.98 1.22 5.31
C ALA A 82 19.21 1.72 6.55
N GLY A 83 18.34 0.89 7.12
CA GLY A 83 17.57 1.23 8.32
C GLY A 83 16.41 0.28 8.58
N TRP A 84 15.42 0.80 9.31
CA TRP A 84 14.21 0.07 9.70
C TRP A 84 12.94 0.79 9.25
N LEU A 85 12.01 0.01 8.72
CA LEU A 85 10.58 0.31 8.76
C LEU A 85 10.09 -0.04 10.17
N SER A 86 9.46 0.91 10.84
CA SER A 86 8.94 0.74 12.20
C SER A 86 7.49 1.18 12.29
N ALA A 87 6.74 0.66 13.26
CA ALA A 87 5.45 1.20 13.67
C ALA A 87 5.63 2.09 14.89
N ARG A 88 4.98 3.25 14.90
CA ARG A 88 4.99 4.19 16.01
C ARG A 88 3.56 4.45 16.45
N LEU A 89 3.26 4.23 17.73
CA LEU A 89 1.94 4.54 18.25
C LEU A 89 1.71 6.06 18.27
N ARG A 90 0.50 6.45 17.87
CA ARG A 90 -0.08 7.80 17.93
C ARG A 90 -1.45 7.72 18.58
N THR A 91 -2.10 8.86 18.82
CA THR A 91 -3.45 8.93 19.39
C THR A 91 -4.33 9.90 18.63
N GLN A 92 -5.60 9.53 18.46
CA GLN A 92 -6.68 10.41 18.03
C GLN A 92 -7.74 10.43 19.13
N GLY A 93 -7.76 11.50 19.94
CA GLY A 93 -8.55 11.53 21.17
C GLY A 93 -8.10 10.44 22.13
N ARG A 94 -8.99 9.48 22.43
CA ARG A 94 -8.71 8.32 23.31
C ARG A 94 -8.39 7.03 22.56
N TRP A 95 -8.19 7.12 21.24
CA TRP A 95 -7.95 5.96 20.39
C TRP A 95 -6.49 5.97 19.93
N PRO A 96 -5.63 5.10 20.47
CA PRO A 96 -4.32 4.92 19.90
C PRO A 96 -4.44 4.28 18.50
N TYR A 97 -3.48 4.54 17.64
CA TYR A 97 -3.32 3.92 16.32
C TYR A 97 -1.82 3.85 15.99
N ALA A 98 -1.42 3.09 14.97
CA ALA A 98 -0.02 2.99 14.57
C ALA A 98 0.24 3.74 13.27
N ALA A 99 1.28 4.58 13.27
CA ALA A 99 1.84 5.14 12.05
C ALA A 99 3.05 4.31 11.61
N LEU A 100 3.15 4.00 10.31
CA LEU A 100 4.37 3.44 9.75
C LEU A 100 5.38 4.55 9.51
N VAL A 101 6.61 4.32 9.97
CA VAL A 101 7.72 5.26 9.84
C VAL A 101 8.94 4.57 9.25
N ALA A 102 9.63 5.22 8.32
CA ALA A 102 10.98 4.84 7.91
C ALA A 102 11.99 5.60 8.77
N GLN A 103 12.91 4.88 9.40
CA GLN A 103 14.00 5.47 10.17
C GLN A 103 15.33 4.89 9.68
N GLY A 104 16.17 5.75 9.12
CA GLY A 104 17.57 5.41 8.83
C GLY A 104 18.38 5.39 10.11
N ASP A 105 19.46 4.62 10.12
CA ASP A 105 20.28 4.43 11.32
C ASP A 105 20.79 5.78 11.91
N ASP A 106 20.99 6.80 11.07
CA ASP A 106 21.40 8.16 11.46
C ASP A 106 20.44 9.27 10.96
N ALA A 107 19.21 8.94 10.58
CA ALA A 107 18.27 9.89 9.98
C ALA A 107 17.02 10.15 10.83
N ALA A 108 16.41 11.32 10.64
CA ALA A 108 15.10 11.61 11.22
C ALA A 108 14.06 10.62 10.66
N ALA A 109 13.18 10.13 11.55
CA ALA A 109 12.09 9.26 11.14
C ALA A 109 11.09 10.01 10.24
N VAL A 110 10.71 9.40 9.12
CA VAL A 110 9.71 9.92 8.18
C VAL A 110 8.45 9.09 8.32
N THR A 111 7.31 9.75 8.58
CA THR A 111 6.01 9.06 8.63
C THR A 111 5.52 8.78 7.21
N LEU A 112 5.12 7.53 6.97
CA LEU A 112 4.78 6.99 5.66
C LEU A 112 3.28 6.79 5.50
N ILE A 113 2.66 6.18 6.51
CA ILE A 113 1.21 5.96 6.59
C ILE A 113 0.81 6.32 8.01
N GLU A 114 -0.15 7.24 8.14
CA GLU A 114 -0.59 7.75 9.44
C GLU A 114 -1.42 6.72 10.20
N ASP A 115 -2.46 6.18 9.58
CA ASP A 115 -3.33 5.20 10.20
C ASP A 115 -3.18 3.85 9.51
N VAL A 116 -2.28 3.02 10.06
CA VAL A 116 -2.31 1.60 9.80
C VAL A 116 -3.18 0.99 10.89
N GLY A 117 -4.46 0.85 10.61
CA GLY A 117 -5.49 0.47 11.58
C GLY A 117 -5.96 -0.98 11.44
N ASP A 118 -6.20 -1.61 12.59
CA ASP A 118 -6.64 -2.99 12.81
C ASP A 118 -5.77 -4.02 12.05
N TRP A 119 -4.58 -4.22 12.60
CA TRP A 119 -3.42 -4.87 11.97
C TRP A 119 -3.65 -6.34 11.62
N GLY A 120 -4.80 -6.91 11.99
CA GLY A 120 -5.33 -8.19 11.59
C GLY A 120 -5.71 -8.31 10.10
N TYR A 121 -5.94 -7.21 9.38
CA TYR A 121 -6.59 -7.26 8.06
C TYR A 121 -5.69 -7.07 6.84
N GLY A 122 -4.37 -6.95 7.04
CA GLY A 122 -3.44 -6.70 5.94
C GLY A 122 -3.56 -5.28 5.35
N MET A 123 -2.64 -4.93 4.47
CA MET A 123 -2.56 -3.65 3.76
C MET A 123 -2.20 -3.94 2.31
N THR A 124 -2.95 -3.37 1.37
CA THR A 124 -2.55 -3.38 -0.03
C THR A 124 -1.66 -2.17 -0.30
N VAL A 125 -0.43 -2.43 -0.72
CA VAL A 125 0.59 -1.42 -0.96
C VAL A 125 0.84 -1.29 -2.46
N PRO A 126 0.65 -0.11 -3.07
CA PRO A 126 1.00 0.11 -4.47
C PRO A 126 2.52 0.08 -4.65
N ILE A 127 2.97 -0.65 -5.66
CA ILE A 127 4.39 -0.88 -5.98
C ILE A 127 4.77 -0.10 -7.24
N ARG A 128 5.92 0.55 -7.19
CA ARG A 128 6.54 1.20 -8.37
C ARG A 128 7.32 0.21 -9.22
N GLN A 129 8.10 -0.65 -8.57
CA GLN A 129 8.95 -1.63 -9.24
C GLN A 129 9.33 -2.78 -8.32
N VAL A 130 9.72 -3.90 -8.92
CA VAL A 130 10.20 -5.11 -8.27
C VAL A 130 11.54 -5.48 -8.90
N GLN A 131 12.51 -5.86 -8.07
CA GLN A 131 13.82 -6.31 -8.52
C GLN A 131 14.34 -7.38 -7.57
N GLY A 132 14.53 -8.60 -8.09
CA GLY A 132 14.91 -9.75 -7.27
C GLY A 132 13.84 -10.08 -6.22
N ASP A 133 14.25 -10.19 -4.96
CA ASP A 133 13.43 -10.43 -3.79
C ASP A 133 12.90 -9.14 -3.14
N ARG A 134 13.04 -7.99 -3.80
CA ARG A 134 12.69 -6.69 -3.24
C ARG A 134 11.68 -5.94 -4.10
N PHE A 135 10.90 -5.11 -3.45
CA PHE A 135 9.95 -4.21 -4.08
C PHE A 135 10.08 -2.79 -3.53
N GLN A 136 9.74 -1.82 -4.37
CA GLN A 136 9.74 -0.40 -4.01
C GLN A 136 8.30 0.11 -3.93
N PRO A 137 7.78 0.45 -2.73
CA PRO A 137 6.46 1.05 -2.60
C PRO A 137 6.42 2.46 -3.20
N TRP A 138 5.31 2.83 -3.83
CA TRP A 138 5.15 4.15 -4.47
C TRP A 138 5.35 5.32 -3.49
N PHE A 139 4.78 5.24 -2.29
CA PHE A 139 4.90 6.29 -1.26
C PHE A 139 6.32 6.40 -0.66
N LEU A 140 7.24 5.52 -1.05
CA LEU A 140 8.61 5.44 -0.59
C LEU A 140 9.65 5.58 -1.71
N ALA A 141 9.19 5.68 -2.96
CA ALA A 141 10.06 5.59 -4.11
C ALA A 141 11.04 6.76 -4.22
N GLU A 142 10.60 7.97 -3.90
CA GLU A 142 11.44 9.17 -3.90
C GLU A 142 12.52 9.14 -2.81
N MET A 143 12.32 8.33 -1.77
CA MET A 143 13.33 8.08 -0.75
C MET A 143 14.28 6.94 -1.16
N GLY A 144 14.09 6.32 -2.33
CA GLY A 144 14.85 5.16 -2.78
C GLY A 144 14.65 3.93 -1.89
N VAL A 145 13.56 3.83 -1.13
CA VAL A 145 13.40 2.76 -0.13
C VAL A 145 12.87 1.49 -0.78
N TRP A 146 13.54 0.38 -0.51
CA TRP A 146 13.18 -0.97 -0.95
C TRP A 146 12.88 -1.87 0.26
N LEU A 147 11.85 -2.69 0.16
CA LEU A 147 11.45 -3.67 1.16
C LEU A 147 11.59 -5.09 0.59
N SER A 148 11.86 -6.06 1.45
CA SER A 148 11.93 -7.47 1.04
C SER A 148 10.53 -8.06 0.87
N LEU A 149 10.34 -8.85 -0.18
CA LEU A 149 9.16 -9.68 -0.42
C LEU A 149 9.05 -10.82 0.60
N ASP A 150 10.15 -11.28 1.17
CA ASP A 150 10.13 -12.29 2.24
C ASP A 150 9.64 -11.68 3.58
N GLY A 151 9.53 -10.36 3.65
CA GLY A 151 9.09 -9.62 4.82
C GLY A 151 10.19 -9.41 5.86
N GLY A 152 9.81 -9.43 7.13
CA GLY A 152 10.63 -9.08 8.27
C GLY A 152 9.99 -9.47 9.60
N ARG A 153 10.54 -8.94 10.69
CA ARG A 153 10.17 -9.27 12.08
C ARG A 153 8.70 -9.06 12.40
N GLY A 154 8.10 -8.02 11.83
CA GLY A 154 6.73 -7.59 12.11
C GLY A 154 5.99 -7.15 10.85
N PHE A 155 6.53 -7.48 9.68
CA PHE A 155 5.95 -7.19 8.37
C PHE A 155 6.07 -8.46 7.52
N SER A 156 5.00 -8.93 6.90
CA SER A 156 5.07 -10.03 5.92
C SER A 156 4.31 -9.67 4.67
N VAL A 157 4.79 -10.10 3.52
CA VAL A 157 4.01 -10.08 2.29
C VAL A 157 3.19 -11.37 2.25
N LEU A 158 1.86 -11.23 2.25
CA LEU A 158 0.91 -12.34 2.14
C LEU A 158 0.73 -12.75 0.68
N GLU A 159 0.65 -11.75 -0.19
CA GLU A 159 0.54 -11.94 -1.63
C GLU A 159 1.56 -11.06 -2.34
N GLY A 160 2.40 -11.72 -3.14
CA GLY A 160 3.42 -11.07 -3.97
C GLY A 160 2.81 -10.25 -5.11
N PRO A 161 3.65 -9.59 -5.92
CA PRO A 161 3.20 -8.56 -6.86
C PRO A 161 2.02 -9.02 -7.74
N PHE A 162 0.87 -8.36 -7.57
CA PHE A 162 -0.36 -8.66 -8.31
C PHE A 162 -0.92 -7.40 -8.97
N GLY A 163 -1.78 -7.59 -9.97
CA GLY A 163 -2.43 -6.51 -10.74
C GLY A 163 -3.82 -6.14 -10.24
N LEU A 164 -4.60 -5.44 -11.06
CA LEU A 164 -5.96 -5.05 -10.74
C LEU A 164 -6.96 -6.22 -10.85
N THR A 165 -6.68 -7.16 -11.75
CA THR A 165 -7.61 -8.21 -12.17
C THR A 165 -8.10 -9.10 -11.03
N GLY A 166 -9.40 -9.38 -11.01
CA GLY A 166 -10.06 -10.28 -10.06
C GLY A 166 -10.31 -9.66 -8.67
N ARG A 167 -10.18 -8.34 -8.54
CA ARG A 167 -10.29 -7.63 -7.26
C ARG A 167 -11.23 -6.44 -7.35
N LEU A 168 -11.77 -6.08 -6.19
CA LEU A 168 -12.57 -4.88 -6.00
C LEU A 168 -11.69 -3.69 -5.67
N TRP A 169 -11.88 -2.62 -6.42
CA TRP A 169 -11.17 -1.37 -6.28
C TRP A 169 -12.16 -0.22 -6.18
N TYR A 170 -11.82 0.77 -5.37
CA TYR A 170 -12.50 2.04 -5.38
C TYR A 170 -11.89 2.93 -6.47
N PHE A 171 -12.71 3.29 -7.45
CA PHE A 171 -12.33 4.22 -8.51
C PHE A 171 -12.82 5.63 -8.16
N GLN A 172 -12.00 6.62 -8.48
CA GLN A 172 -12.49 8.00 -8.59
C GLN A 172 -13.40 8.15 -9.82
N HIS A 173 -14.07 9.29 -9.95
CA HIS A 173 -14.84 9.58 -11.16
C HIS A 173 -13.95 9.49 -12.40
N LEU A 174 -14.45 8.84 -13.46
CA LEU A 174 -13.70 8.63 -14.70
C LEU A 174 -14.64 8.52 -15.90
N GLU A 175 -14.09 8.70 -17.09
CA GLU A 175 -14.81 8.50 -18.35
C GLU A 175 -14.52 7.08 -18.86
N ALA A 176 -15.58 6.29 -19.08
CA ALA A 176 -15.46 4.91 -19.56
C ALA A 176 -16.38 4.64 -20.74
N ALA A 177 -15.95 3.75 -21.63
CA ALA A 177 -16.76 3.28 -22.75
C ALA A 177 -17.54 2.03 -22.35
N GLY A 178 -18.83 1.99 -22.66
CA GLY A 178 -19.63 0.75 -22.59
C GLY A 178 -19.40 -0.14 -23.82
N ALA A 179 -20.09 -1.28 -23.87
CA ALA A 179 -19.98 -2.26 -24.97
C ALA A 179 -20.29 -1.70 -26.38
N VAL A 180 -21.00 -0.57 -26.46
CA VAL A 180 -21.40 0.08 -27.72
C VAL A 180 -20.38 1.17 -28.13
N GLY A 181 -19.31 1.38 -27.35
CA GLY A 181 -18.24 2.34 -27.62
C GLY A 181 -18.59 3.80 -27.30
N GLU A 182 -19.76 4.06 -26.73
CA GLU A 182 -20.13 5.40 -26.25
C GLU A 182 -19.50 5.62 -24.86
N SER A 183 -18.74 6.71 -24.74
CA SER A 183 -18.15 7.12 -23.47
C SER A 183 -19.20 7.77 -22.56
N SER A 184 -19.18 7.40 -21.28
CA SER A 184 -20.01 7.99 -20.24
C SER A 184 -19.20 8.27 -18.98
N ILE A 185 -19.66 9.22 -18.18
CA ILE A 185 -19.05 9.52 -16.88
C ILE A 185 -19.52 8.47 -15.88
N VAL A 186 -18.56 7.71 -15.37
CA VAL A 186 -18.74 6.73 -14.32
C VAL A 186 -18.53 7.42 -12.96
N PRO A 187 -19.46 7.27 -12.00
CA PRO A 187 -19.30 7.87 -10.68
C PRO A 187 -18.18 7.19 -9.89
N ALA A 188 -17.63 7.91 -8.93
CA ALA A 188 -16.73 7.29 -7.96
C ALA A 188 -17.47 6.18 -7.18
N GLY A 189 -16.82 5.04 -6.96
CA GLY A 189 -17.47 3.87 -6.39
C GLY A 189 -16.59 2.62 -6.43
N VAL A 190 -17.17 1.50 -5.99
CA VAL A 190 -16.49 0.19 -5.96
C VAL A 190 -16.80 -0.60 -7.23
N TYR A 191 -15.74 -1.09 -7.87
CA TYR A 191 -15.80 -1.81 -9.13
C TYR A 191 -14.95 -3.08 -9.09
N MET A 192 -15.46 -4.15 -9.70
CA MET A 192 -14.72 -5.39 -9.93
C MET A 192 -13.96 -5.28 -11.25
N VAL A 193 -12.65 -5.42 -11.22
CA VAL A 193 -11.83 -5.49 -12.43
C VAL A 193 -11.82 -6.92 -12.95
N LEU A 194 -12.36 -7.11 -14.15
CA LEU A 194 -12.52 -8.40 -14.80
C LEU A 194 -11.26 -8.83 -15.56
N GLY A 195 -10.47 -7.87 -16.04
CA GLY A 195 -9.23 -8.14 -16.77
C GLY A 195 -8.56 -6.87 -17.26
N VAL A 196 -7.26 -6.99 -17.56
CA VAL A 196 -6.46 -5.96 -18.23
C VAL A 196 -5.86 -6.55 -19.49
N GLU A 197 -6.29 -6.07 -20.66
CA GLU A 197 -5.93 -6.62 -21.97
C GLU A 197 -5.68 -5.47 -22.95
N ASN A 198 -4.54 -5.50 -23.67
CA ASN A 198 -4.19 -4.49 -24.69
C ASN A 198 -4.25 -3.03 -24.17
N GLY A 199 -3.82 -2.80 -22.92
CA GLY A 199 -3.86 -1.48 -22.28
C GLY A 199 -5.26 -1.01 -21.88
N GLN A 200 -6.27 -1.88 -21.97
CA GLN A 200 -7.64 -1.60 -21.54
C GLN A 200 -7.98 -2.38 -20.26
N VAL A 201 -8.60 -1.71 -19.32
CA VAL A 201 -9.13 -2.27 -18.08
C VAL A 201 -10.62 -2.49 -18.26
N ARG A 202 -11.05 -3.74 -18.15
CA ARG A 202 -12.45 -4.15 -18.24
C ARG A 202 -13.00 -4.32 -16.84
N PHE A 203 -14.07 -3.63 -16.49
CA PHE A 203 -14.60 -3.63 -15.13
C PHE A 203 -16.13 -3.50 -15.13
N ARG A 204 -16.73 -3.76 -13.97
CA ARG A 204 -18.16 -3.57 -13.72
C ARG A 204 -18.39 -3.09 -12.29
N ALA A 205 -19.56 -2.54 -12.03
CA ALA A 205 -19.96 -2.25 -10.65
C ALA A 205 -19.92 -3.52 -9.80
N GLU A 206 -19.58 -3.36 -8.52
CA GLU A 206 -19.65 -4.42 -7.52
C GLU A 206 -21.06 -5.02 -7.46
N ILE A 207 -21.12 -6.35 -7.29
CA ILE A 207 -22.36 -7.07 -6.96
C ILE A 207 -22.21 -7.76 -5.60
N PRO A 208 -23.33 -8.06 -4.90
CA PRO A 208 -23.27 -8.70 -3.59
C PRO A 208 -22.47 -10.01 -3.54
N GLN A 209 -22.36 -10.73 -4.65
CA GLN A 209 -21.59 -11.98 -4.74
C GLN A 209 -20.07 -11.77 -4.77
N ASP A 210 -19.57 -10.56 -5.04
CA ASP A 210 -18.14 -10.28 -5.09
C ASP A 210 -17.51 -10.21 -3.68
N MET A 211 -18.31 -9.87 -2.66
CA MET A 211 -17.93 -9.79 -1.26
C MET A 211 -18.94 -10.54 -0.40
N PRO A 212 -18.84 -11.88 -0.30
CA PRO A 212 -19.70 -12.67 0.58
C PRO A 212 -19.30 -12.44 2.04
N CYS A 213 -19.63 -11.28 2.58
CA CYS A 213 -19.46 -10.95 3.98
C CYS A 213 -20.71 -11.39 4.75
N GLY A 214 -20.63 -12.46 5.55
CA GLY A 214 -21.74 -12.95 6.38
C GLY A 214 -22.25 -14.35 6.00
N GLU A 215 -23.43 -14.71 6.51
CA GLU A 215 -24.08 -16.00 6.19
C GLU A 215 -24.43 -16.06 4.70
N ASP A 216 -24.25 -17.24 4.08
CA ASP A 216 -24.54 -17.49 2.67
C ASP A 216 -25.97 -17.05 2.33
N VAL A 217 -26.09 -16.03 1.49
CA VAL A 217 -27.40 -15.59 1.01
C VAL A 217 -27.84 -16.54 -0.10
N ASP A 218 -28.84 -17.37 0.18
CA ASP A 218 -29.27 -18.54 -0.61
C ASP A 218 -29.58 -18.29 -2.10
N SER A 219 -29.73 -17.05 -2.54
CA SER A 219 -29.71 -16.70 -3.97
C SER A 219 -29.84 -15.19 -4.11
N VAL A 220 -28.76 -14.51 -4.49
CA VAL A 220 -28.86 -13.15 -4.99
C VAL A 220 -29.13 -13.24 -6.50
N PRO A 221 -30.17 -12.58 -7.04
CA PRO A 221 -30.48 -12.63 -8.47
C PRO A 221 -29.28 -12.23 -9.31
N THR A 222 -29.07 -12.93 -10.43
CA THR A 222 -28.05 -12.58 -11.42
C THR A 222 -28.41 -11.21 -12.01
N VAL A 223 -27.71 -10.17 -11.57
CA VAL A 223 -27.83 -8.83 -12.15
C VAL A 223 -26.97 -8.82 -13.40
N GLU A 224 -27.56 -8.55 -14.57
CA GLU A 224 -26.76 -8.18 -15.74
C GLU A 224 -26.15 -6.80 -15.46
N VAL A 225 -24.86 -6.79 -15.12
CA VAL A 225 -24.12 -5.56 -14.89
C VAL A 225 -23.41 -5.19 -16.18
N GLU A 226 -23.54 -3.94 -16.58
CA GLU A 226 -22.80 -3.39 -17.71
C GLU A 226 -21.29 -3.51 -17.47
N ILE A 227 -20.59 -4.01 -18.50
CA ILE A 227 -19.14 -4.04 -18.53
C ILE A 227 -18.66 -2.77 -19.22
N LEU A 228 -17.77 -2.07 -18.54
CA LEU A 228 -17.18 -0.81 -18.95
C LEU A 228 -15.68 -1.02 -19.20
N GLU A 229 -15.13 -0.19 -20.08
CA GLU A 229 -13.73 -0.25 -20.48
C GLU A 229 -13.08 1.14 -20.39
N VAL A 230 -11.86 1.17 -19.87
CA VAL A 230 -11.02 2.38 -19.80
C VAL A 230 -9.58 2.05 -20.19
N PRO A 231 -8.84 2.99 -20.79
CA PRO A 231 -7.39 2.86 -20.89
C PRO A 231 -6.77 2.78 -19.49
N VAL A 232 -5.74 1.96 -19.33
CA VAL A 232 -5.05 1.77 -18.04
C VAL A 232 -4.49 3.09 -17.50
N GLU A 233 -4.10 4.00 -18.38
CA GLU A 233 -3.62 5.34 -18.09
C GLU A 233 -4.68 6.20 -17.38
N ALA A 234 -5.97 5.91 -17.56
CA ALA A 234 -7.04 6.61 -16.82
C ALA A 234 -7.00 6.29 -15.31
N LEU A 235 -6.38 5.16 -14.93
CA LEU A 235 -6.21 4.72 -13.54
C LEU A 235 -4.85 5.13 -12.96
N LEU A 236 -4.08 5.96 -13.67
CA LEU A 236 -2.78 6.46 -13.24
C LEU A 236 -2.81 7.98 -13.11
N ASP A 237 -1.97 8.54 -12.22
CA ASP A 237 -1.70 9.97 -12.18
C ASP A 237 -0.55 10.35 -13.13
N GLU A 238 -0.22 11.64 -13.19
CA GLU A 238 0.86 12.15 -14.05
C GLU A 238 2.23 11.55 -13.74
N ALA A 239 2.43 11.03 -12.53
CA ALA A 239 3.66 10.36 -12.11
C ALA A 239 3.63 8.84 -12.35
N GLY A 240 2.53 8.30 -12.87
CA GLY A 240 2.32 6.85 -13.05
C GLY A 240 1.92 6.14 -11.76
N ARG A 241 1.53 6.87 -10.71
CA ARG A 241 1.02 6.25 -9.48
C ARG A 241 -0.44 5.82 -9.68
N PRO A 242 -0.85 4.66 -9.14
CA PRO A 242 -2.25 4.25 -9.18
C PRO A 242 -3.19 5.29 -8.54
N ARG A 243 -4.26 5.64 -9.24
CA ARG A 243 -5.38 6.49 -8.78
C ARG A 243 -6.60 5.68 -8.34
N VAL A 244 -6.35 4.44 -7.92
CA VAL A 244 -7.35 3.53 -7.38
C VAL A 244 -6.97 3.20 -5.94
N ASP A 245 -7.99 3.01 -5.12
CA ASP A 245 -7.83 2.61 -3.71
C ASP A 245 -8.43 1.23 -3.50
N VAL A 246 -8.01 0.53 -2.44
CA VAL A 246 -8.63 -0.74 -2.04
C VAL A 246 -10.08 -0.47 -1.65
N ALA A 247 -11.02 -1.23 -2.18
CA ALA A 247 -12.44 -1.08 -1.82
C ALA A 247 -12.68 -1.34 -0.32
N TYR A 248 -12.02 -2.37 0.23
CA TYR A 248 -12.21 -2.86 1.59
C TYR A 248 -10.88 -3.13 2.27
N GLY A 249 -10.19 -2.06 2.70
CA GLY A 249 -8.87 -2.16 3.34
C GLY A 249 -8.84 -2.86 4.71
N LYS A 250 -9.99 -3.25 5.28
CA LYS A 250 -10.12 -3.94 6.57
C LYS A 250 -10.92 -5.24 6.49
N GLY A 251 -11.01 -5.84 5.31
CA GLY A 251 -11.80 -7.05 5.06
C GLY A 251 -13.30 -6.81 5.00
N CYS A 252 -14.02 -7.94 4.94
CA CYS A 252 -15.38 -8.07 5.46
C CYS A 252 -15.36 -7.99 7.00
#